data_AF-A0A1V1ZC64-F1
#
_entry.id   AF-A0A1V1ZC64-F1
#
_cell.length_a   1.000
_cell.length_b   1.000
_cell.length_c   1.000
_cell.angle_alpha   90.00
_cell.angle_beta   90.00
_cell.angle_gamma   90.00
#
_symmetry.space_group_name_H-M   'P 1'
#
loop_
_entity.id
_entity.type
_entity.pdbx_description
1 polymer ?
#
loop_
_entity_poly.entity_id
_entity_poly.type
_entity_poly.pdbx_seq_one_letter_code
_entity_poly.pdbx_strand_id
1 'polypeptide(L)'
;MNTESLTQKLSLLTPSELNEVENFIDYTLHKKRIEAQLKSDDLLNILMSQGIYSWKELASKVMNSGIVRGSGGGYMQRKHMNDWICEHFNLDQIVAEELIKTLVEKHMIGQSSYGNIG
;
A
#
# COMPACT_ATOMS: atom_id res chain seq x y z
N MET A 1 -23.57 10.41 7.95
CA MET A 1 -23.14 11.27 6.83
C MET A 1 -24.31 11.32 5.85
N ASN A 2 -24.96 12.46 5.64
CA ASN A 2 -26.14 12.56 4.76
C ASN A 2 -25.70 12.68 3.29
N THR A 3 -26.33 11.93 2.40
CA THR A 3 -26.06 11.90 0.95
C THR A 3 -26.14 13.28 0.31
N GLU A 4 -27.08 14.14 0.75
CA GLU A 4 -27.20 15.54 0.29
C GLU A 4 -25.93 16.38 0.50
N SER A 5 -25.20 16.15 1.59
CA SER A 5 -23.96 16.88 1.88
C SER A 5 -22.81 16.45 0.98
N LEU A 6 -22.80 15.21 0.52
CA LEU A 6 -21.79 14.70 -0.42
C LEU A 6 -22.05 15.23 -1.83
N THR A 7 -23.31 15.23 -2.27
CA THR A 7 -23.70 15.72 -3.60
C THR A 7 -23.37 17.21 -3.77
N GLN A 8 -23.64 18.03 -2.75
CA GLN A 8 -23.27 19.45 -2.76
C GLN A 8 -21.75 19.67 -2.83
N LYS A 9 -20.96 18.87 -2.11
CA LYS A 9 -19.49 18.99 -2.13
C LYS A 9 -18.90 18.57 -3.46
N LEU A 10 -19.43 17.51 -4.09
CA LEU A 10 -18.99 17.06 -5.41
C LEU A 10 -19.35 18.08 -6.51
N SER A 11 -20.48 18.78 -6.40
CA SER A 11 -20.86 19.83 -7.37
C SER A 11 -19.99 21.09 -7.36
N LEU A 12 -19.12 21.25 -6.36
CA LEU A 12 -18.21 22.39 -6.23
C LEU A 12 -16.82 22.13 -6.81
N LEU A 13 -16.54 20.89 -7.22
CA LEU A 13 -15.25 20.50 -7.78
C LEU A 13 -15.15 20.89 -9.25
N THR A 14 -13.96 21.28 -9.68
CA THR A 14 -13.64 21.45 -11.10
C THR A 14 -13.63 20.09 -11.81
N PRO A 15 -13.75 20.05 -13.15
CA PRO A 15 -13.66 18.80 -13.91
C PRO A 15 -12.36 18.01 -13.66
N SER A 16 -11.24 18.70 -13.40
CA SER A 16 -9.97 18.05 -13.07
C SER A 16 -10.02 17.38 -11.71
N GLU A 17 -10.53 18.07 -10.68
CA GLU A 17 -10.67 17.52 -9.33
C GLU A 17 -11.71 16.40 -9.27
N LEU A 18 -12.79 16.50 -10.06
CA LEU A 18 -13.76 15.42 -10.24
C LEU A 18 -13.09 14.17 -10.81
N ASN A 19 -12.29 14.32 -11.87
CA ASN A 19 -11.54 13.22 -12.46
C ASN A 19 -10.53 12.62 -11.47
N GLU A 20 -9.84 13.42 -10.66
CA GLU A 20 -8.96 12.91 -9.60
C GLU A 20 -9.74 12.12 -8.53
N VAL A 21 -10.91 12.61 -8.13
CA VAL A 21 -11.79 11.94 -7.16
C VAL A 21 -12.36 10.65 -7.75
N GLU A 22 -12.80 10.63 -9.01
CA GLU A 22 -13.28 9.44 -9.71
C GLU A 22 -12.18 8.38 -9.83
N ASN A 23 -10.97 8.77 -10.25
CA ASN A 23 -9.82 7.87 -10.29
C ASN A 23 -9.48 7.32 -8.90
N PHE A 24 -9.58 8.14 -7.85
CA PHE A 24 -9.37 7.70 -6.47
C PHE A 24 -10.45 6.71 -6.00
N ILE A 25 -11.72 6.94 -6.35
CA ILE A 25 -12.82 6.03 -6.02
C ILE A 25 -12.65 4.70 -6.75
N ASP A 26 -12.37 4.72 -8.05
CA ASP A 26 -12.14 3.52 -8.85
C ASP A 26 -10.93 2.72 -8.34
N TYR A 27 -9.83 3.40 -8.03
CA TYR A 27 -8.67 2.80 -7.37
C TYR A 27 -9.06 2.15 -6.03
N THR A 28 -9.84 2.85 -5.20
CA THR A 28 -10.25 2.36 -3.88
C THR A 28 -11.17 1.15 -3.97
N LEU A 29 -12.14 1.16 -4.91
CA LEU A 29 -13.06 0.05 -5.14
C LEU A 29 -12.33 -1.16 -5.71
N HIS A 30 -11.44 -0.94 -6.68
CA HIS A 30 -10.63 -1.99 -7.28
C HIS A 30 -9.68 -2.61 -6.25
N LYS A 31 -8.99 -1.78 -5.46
CA LYS A 31 -8.16 -2.22 -4.33
C LYS A 31 -8.98 -3.07 -3.35
N LYS A 32 -10.13 -2.59 -2.89
CA LYS A 32 -11.00 -3.35 -1.95
C LYS A 32 -11.44 -4.69 -2.52
N ARG A 33 -11.69 -4.77 -3.82
CA ARG A 33 -12.06 -6.03 -4.48
C ARG A 33 -10.90 -7.02 -4.47
N ILE A 34 -9.68 -6.56 -4.72
CA ILE A 34 -8.48 -7.40 -4.68
C ILE A 34 -8.13 -7.77 -3.24
N GLU A 35 -8.18 -6.84 -2.29
CA GLU A 35 -8.04 -7.07 -0.84
C GLU A 35 -9.01 -8.15 -0.33
N ALA A 36 -10.27 -8.12 -0.78
CA ALA A 36 -11.26 -9.12 -0.40
C ALA A 36 -10.98 -10.51 -1.00
N GLN A 37 -10.14 -10.59 -2.03
CA GLN A 37 -9.81 -11.83 -2.74
C GLN A 37 -8.46 -12.41 -2.34
N LEU A 38 -7.46 -11.57 -2.01
CA LEU A 38 -6.13 -12.00 -1.61
C LEU A 38 -6.07 -12.24 -0.11
N LYS A 39 -5.95 -13.51 0.31
CA LYS A 39 -5.68 -13.85 1.70
C LYS A 39 -4.19 -13.74 1.98
N SER A 40 -3.83 -13.58 3.26
CA SER A 40 -2.43 -13.61 3.73
C SER A 40 -1.68 -14.85 3.21
N ASP A 41 -2.31 -16.02 3.15
CA ASP A 41 -1.65 -17.24 2.68
C ASP A 41 -1.36 -17.21 1.17
N ASP A 42 -2.23 -16.56 0.37
CA ASP A 42 -2.01 -16.39 -1.07
C ASP A 42 -0.83 -15.44 -1.33
N LEU A 43 -0.73 -14.36 -0.56
CA LEU A 43 0.40 -13.43 -0.60
C LEU A 43 1.72 -14.12 -0.22
N LEU A 44 1.72 -14.99 0.79
CA LEU A 44 2.91 -15.76 1.16
C LEU A 44 3.31 -16.76 0.07
N ASN A 45 2.35 -17.39 -0.61
CA ASN A 45 2.64 -18.27 -1.74
C ASN A 45 3.31 -17.52 -2.92
N ILE A 46 2.86 -16.29 -3.20
CA ILE A 46 3.50 -15.41 -4.19
C ILE A 46 4.95 -15.14 -3.76
N LEU A 47 5.18 -14.76 -2.50
CA LEU A 47 6.52 -14.53 -1.95
C LEU A 47 7.41 -15.77 -2.04
N MET A 48 6.87 -16.96 -1.76
CA MET A 48 7.62 -18.22 -1.84
C MET A 48 8.12 -18.50 -3.26
N SER A 49 7.34 -18.13 -4.29
CA SER A 49 7.80 -18.22 -5.69
C SER A 49 9.00 -17.31 -5.99
N GLN A 50 9.20 -16.27 -5.18
CA GLN A 50 10.32 -15.32 -5.24
C GLN A 50 11.45 -15.69 -4.25
N GLY A 51 11.40 -16.88 -3.65
CA GLY A 51 12.41 -17.36 -2.69
C GLY A 51 12.28 -16.73 -1.30
N ILE A 52 11.13 -16.14 -0.96
CA ILE A 52 10.84 -15.57 0.36
C ILE A 52 9.87 -16.49 1.11
N TYR A 53 10.35 -17.14 2.16
CA TYR A 53 9.58 -18.20 2.83
C TYR A 53 8.88 -17.74 4.10
N SER A 54 9.04 -16.48 4.50
CA SER A 54 8.37 -15.93 5.67
C SER A 54 8.18 -14.41 5.62
N TRP A 55 7.19 -13.93 6.37
CA TRP A 55 6.96 -12.49 6.59
C TRP A 55 8.15 -11.78 7.23
N LYS A 56 8.87 -12.47 8.13
CA LYS A 56 10.07 -11.91 8.77
C LYS A 56 11.20 -11.69 7.77
N GLU A 57 11.34 -12.61 6.82
CA GLU A 57 12.34 -12.50 5.75
C GLU A 57 12.02 -11.33 4.82
N LEU A 58 10.75 -11.18 4.42
CA LEU A 58 10.32 -10.02 3.63
C LEU A 58 10.59 -8.71 4.38
N ALA A 59 10.18 -8.62 5.65
CA ALA A 59 10.42 -7.44 6.48
C ALA A 59 11.91 -7.11 6.58
N SER A 60 12.76 -8.12 6.80
CA SER A 60 14.21 -7.93 6.85
C SER A 60 14.77 -7.41 5.52
N LYS A 61 14.35 -7.94 4.38
CA LYS A 61 14.79 -7.46 3.06
C LYS A 61 14.34 -6.03 2.80
N VAL A 62 13.10 -5.70 3.12
CA VAL A 62 12.57 -4.34 2.99
C VAL A 62 13.35 -3.36 3.87
N MET A 63 13.65 -3.72 5.13
CA MET A 63 14.41 -2.85 6.03
C MET A 63 15.88 -2.68 5.63
N ASN A 64 16.43 -3.65 4.88
CA ASN A 64 17.80 -3.64 4.34
C ASN A 64 17.87 -3.20 2.87
N SER A 65 16.77 -2.75 2.28
CA SER A 65 16.64 -2.38 0.85
C SER A 65 17.49 -1.18 0.44
N GLY A 66 17.95 -0.37 1.40
CA GLY A 66 18.61 0.90 1.12
C GLY A 66 17.64 2.03 0.76
N ILE A 67 16.32 1.82 0.85
CA ILE A 67 15.34 2.90 0.66
C ILE A 67 15.64 4.01 1.67
N VAL A 68 15.85 5.22 1.13
CA VAL A 68 16.20 6.38 1.95
C VAL A 68 15.06 6.71 2.90
N ARG A 69 15.36 6.69 4.19
CA ARG A 69 14.47 7.18 5.24
C ARG A 69 14.32 8.69 5.08
N GLY A 70 13.09 9.17 4.98
CA GLY A 70 12.80 10.59 4.81
C GLY A 70 13.22 11.41 6.03
N SER A 71 13.22 12.73 5.86
CA SER A 71 13.57 13.73 6.90
C SER A 71 12.69 13.68 8.15
N GLY A 72 11.55 12.96 8.11
CA GLY A 72 10.65 12.73 9.23
C GLY A 72 11.04 11.54 10.12
N GLY A 73 12.21 11.59 10.78
CA GLY A 73 12.49 10.72 11.93
C GLY A 73 12.89 9.28 11.63
N GLY A 74 13.52 9.01 10.48
CA GLY A 74 14.03 7.67 10.19
C GLY A 74 13.00 6.69 9.62
N TYR A 75 11.87 7.18 9.12
CA TYR A 75 10.85 6.36 8.44
C TYR A 75 10.99 6.47 6.91
N MET A 76 10.75 5.37 6.20
CA MET A 76 10.65 5.31 4.74
C MET A 76 9.28 5.79 4.28
N GLN A 77 9.22 6.48 3.14
CA GLN A 77 7.92 6.78 2.52
C GLN A 77 7.30 5.49 2.00
N ARG A 78 6.00 5.29 2.28
CA ARG A 78 5.25 4.09 1.86
C ARG A 78 5.32 3.87 0.35
N LYS A 79 5.24 4.96 -0.43
CA LYS A 79 5.38 4.92 -1.89
C LYS A 79 6.71 4.28 -2.32
N HIS A 80 7.83 4.72 -1.77
CA HIS A 80 9.14 4.17 -2.13
C HIS A 80 9.29 2.69 -1.75
N MET A 81 8.65 2.26 -0.66
CA MET A 81 8.59 0.85 -0.30
C MET A 81 7.75 0.03 -1.28
N ASN A 82 6.62 0.56 -1.71
CA ASN A 82 5.77 -0.08 -2.72
C ASN A 82 6.51 -0.22 -4.04
N ASP A 83 7.11 0.87 -4.53
CA ASP A 83 7.91 0.90 -5.75
C ASP A 83 9.07 -0.12 -5.69
N TRP A 84 9.80 -0.17 -4.57
CA TRP A 84 10.88 -1.14 -4.39
C TRP A 84 10.39 -2.60 -4.39
N ILE A 85 9.26 -2.91 -3.75
CA ILE A 85 8.70 -4.27 -3.76
C ILE A 85 8.26 -4.66 -5.18
N CYS A 86 7.63 -3.74 -5.91
CA CYS A 86 7.23 -3.97 -7.30
C CYS A 86 8.45 -4.30 -8.16
N GLU A 87 9.50 -3.48 -8.09
CA GLU A 87 10.72 -3.66 -8.89
C GLU A 87 11.50 -4.91 -8.49
N HIS A 88 11.67 -5.17 -7.19
CA HIS A 88 12.52 -6.24 -6.69
C HIS A 88 11.90 -7.64 -6.89
N PHE A 89 10.58 -7.74 -6.82
CA PHE A 89 9.85 -9.01 -6.93
C PHE A 89 9.01 -9.14 -8.21
N ASN A 90 9.07 -8.15 -9.10
CA ASN A 90 8.26 -8.07 -10.32
C ASN A 90 6.75 -8.29 -10.04
N LEU A 91 6.23 -7.54 -9.07
CA LEU A 91 4.84 -7.60 -8.61
C LEU A 91 4.09 -6.34 -9.02
N ASP A 92 2.77 -6.45 -9.13
CA ASP A 92 1.92 -5.27 -9.32
C ASP A 92 1.82 -4.43 -8.04
N GLN A 93 1.49 -3.14 -8.22
CA GLN A 93 1.39 -2.17 -7.12
C GLN A 93 0.37 -2.55 -6.04
N ILE A 94 -0.69 -3.28 -6.41
CA ILE A 94 -1.76 -3.63 -5.50
C ILE A 94 -1.30 -4.78 -4.59
N VAL A 95 -0.67 -5.79 -5.17
CA VAL A 95 -0.04 -6.88 -4.40
C VAL A 95 1.06 -6.32 -3.50
N ALA A 96 1.92 -5.44 -4.01
CA ALA A 96 2.95 -4.80 -3.20
C ALA A 96 2.37 -4.00 -2.02
N GLU A 97 1.27 -3.27 -2.25
CA GLU A 97 0.57 -2.51 -1.21
C GLU A 97 -0.01 -3.42 -0.12
N GLU A 98 -0.61 -4.55 -0.51
CA GLU A 98 -1.16 -5.52 0.43
C GLU A 98 -0.09 -6.28 1.20
N LEU A 99 1.07 -6.52 0.60
CA LEU A 99 2.24 -7.03 1.30
C LEU A 99 2.68 -6.06 2.41
N ILE A 100 2.81 -4.76 2.11
CA ILE A 100 3.19 -3.75 3.11
C ILE A 100 2.16 -3.69 4.24
N LYS A 101 0.87 -3.65 3.90
CA LYS A 101 -0.22 -3.64 4.88
C LYS A 101 -0.18 -4.87 5.79
N THR A 102 0.01 -6.05 5.21
CA THR A 102 0.12 -7.31 5.96
C THR A 102 1.33 -7.29 6.90
N LEU A 103 2.47 -6.73 6.49
CA LEU A 103 3.64 -6.56 7.36
C LEU A 103 3.35 -5.63 8.55
N VAL A 104 2.61 -4.54 8.34
CA VAL A 104 2.19 -3.61 9.41
C VAL A 104 1.21 -4.29 10.37
N GLU A 105 0.18 -4.96 9.86
CA GLU A 105 -0.83 -5.67 10.65
C GLU A 105 -0.22 -6.80 11.49
N LYS A 106 0.81 -7.48 10.95
CA LYS A 106 1.58 -8.50 11.68
C LYS A 106 2.65 -7.92 12.61
N HIS A 107 2.73 -6.59 12.75
CA HIS A 107 3.73 -5.88 13.56
C HIS A 107 5.19 -6.23 13.19
N MET A 108 5.44 -6.55 11.92
CA MET A 108 6.79 -6.83 11.41
C MET A 108 7.54 -5.54 11.07
N ILE A 109 6.80 -4.49 10.70
CA ILE A 109 7.28 -3.12 10.47
C ILE A 109 6.29 -2.13 11.11
N GLY A 110 6.78 -0.99 11.59
CA GLY A 110 5.94 0.06 12.16
C GLY A 110 5.35 0.99 11.10
N GLN A 111 4.21 1.60 11.42
CA GLN A 111 3.62 2.68 10.63
C GLN A 111 3.44 3.91 11.52
N SER A 112 3.93 5.05 11.04
CA SER A 112 3.70 6.35 11.67
C SER A 112 2.27 6.86 11.42
N SER A 113 1.82 7.83 12.22
CA SER A 113 0.53 8.51 12.05
C SER A 113 0.35 9.18 10.69
N TYR A 114 1.45 9.52 10.00
CA TYR A 114 1.46 10.11 8.67
C TYR A 114 1.59 9.08 7.53
N GLY A 115 1.57 7.78 7.85
CA GLY A 115 1.62 6.71 6.87
C GLY A 115 3.01 6.27 6.43
N ASN A 116 4.10 6.89 6.94
CA ASN A 116 5.47 6.43 6.70
C ASN A 116 5.77 5.15 7.48
N ILE A 117 6.69 4.32 6.97
CA ILE A 117 6.97 2.96 7.44
C ILE A 117 8.38 2.85 8.01
N GLY A 118 8.59 2.19 9.15
CA GLY A 118 9.89 2.14 9.82
C GLY A 118 9.95 1.16 10.98
#